data_AF-A0A953JHF4-F1
#
_entry.id   AF-A0A953JHF4-F1
#
_cell.length_a   1.000
_cell.length_b   1.000
_cell.length_c   1.000
_cell.angle_alpha   90.00
_cell.angle_beta   90.00
_cell.angle_gamma   90.00
#
_symmetry.space_group_name_H-M   'P 1'
#
loop_
_entity.id
_entity.type
_entity.pdbx_description
1 polymer ?
#
loop_
_entity_poly.entity_id
_entity_poly.type
_entity_poly.pdbx_seq_one_letter_code
_entity_poly.pdbx_strand_id
1 'polypeptide(L)'
;TAYVAKVAEAAGLPVVLYLRNDGIGLPAIEALCRIPGVIGVKWATPNLMVLAQAIQRAGEDVSFICGLAEPWAPPMTALGARGFTSGLINIAPERSVAILAALREGDFARANAAIAAIGGFERLRAEEQNGANVSVVKAALILTGVEVGAARPPAAWPLPPGSAAALRQLLAEWGKLPRE
;
A
#
# COMPACT_ATOMS: atom_id res chain seq x y z
N THR A 1 -5.32 22.67 -7.79
CA THR A 1 -4.19 22.83 -6.83
C THR A 1 -4.57 23.54 -5.53
N ALA A 2 -5.53 24.47 -5.51
CA ALA A 2 -5.87 25.30 -4.34
C ALA A 2 -6.03 24.56 -2.99
N TYR A 3 -6.68 23.38 -2.98
CA TYR A 3 -6.83 22.57 -1.77
C TYR A 3 -5.47 22.18 -1.16
N VAL A 4 -4.59 21.59 -1.98
CA VAL A 4 -3.27 21.12 -1.53
C VAL A 4 -2.38 22.29 -1.13
N ALA A 5 -2.42 23.40 -1.86
CA ALA A 5 -1.63 24.59 -1.54
C ALA A 5 -1.97 25.14 -0.14
N LYS A 6 -3.27 25.28 0.18
CA LYS A 6 -3.72 25.72 1.51
C LYS A 6 -3.29 24.77 2.62
N VAL A 7 -3.33 23.46 2.38
CA VAL A 7 -2.88 22.45 3.36
C VAL A 7 -1.38 22.54 3.57
N ALA A 8 -0.58 22.64 2.50
CA ALA A 8 0.88 22.72 2.59
C ALA A 8 1.33 23.99 3.32
N GLU A 9 0.73 25.13 3.00
CA GLU A 9 0.98 26.42 3.66
C GLU A 9 0.63 26.37 5.16
N ALA A 10 -0.56 25.88 5.49
CA ALA A 10 -1.01 25.82 6.89
C ALA A 10 -0.21 24.78 7.71
N ALA A 11 0.22 23.68 7.09
CA ALA A 11 0.99 22.65 7.78
C ALA A 11 2.42 23.09 8.06
N GLY A 12 3.05 23.87 7.15
CA GLY A 12 4.47 24.23 7.26
C GLY A 12 5.42 23.03 7.26
N LEU A 13 4.96 21.87 6.77
CA LEU A 13 5.66 20.59 6.77
C LEU A 13 5.67 19.97 5.36
N PRO A 14 6.61 19.05 5.06
CA PRO A 14 6.60 18.32 3.81
C PRO A 14 5.30 17.53 3.60
N VAL A 15 4.74 17.61 2.39
CA VAL A 15 3.48 16.98 2.01
C VAL A 15 3.74 15.84 1.03
N VAL A 16 3.09 14.69 1.29
CA VAL A 16 3.03 13.56 0.36
C VAL A 16 1.59 13.42 -0.14
N LEU A 17 1.40 13.53 -1.44
CA LEU A 17 0.08 13.44 -2.07
C LEU A 17 -0.38 12.00 -2.13
N TYR A 18 -1.62 11.71 -1.73
CA TYR A 18 -2.23 10.40 -1.98
C TYR A 18 -3.16 10.48 -3.19
N LEU A 19 -2.64 10.06 -4.35
CA LEU A 19 -3.31 10.22 -5.64
C LEU A 19 -4.03 8.92 -6.02
N ARG A 20 -5.36 8.91 -5.80
CA ARG A 20 -6.26 7.80 -6.16
C ARG A 20 -7.11 8.04 -7.41
N ASN A 21 -7.01 9.24 -7.99
CA ASN A 21 -7.75 9.63 -9.18
C ASN A 21 -6.80 10.31 -10.15
N ASP A 22 -6.39 9.58 -11.17
CA ASP A 22 -5.55 10.05 -12.29
C ASP A 22 -6.38 10.71 -13.41
N GLY A 23 -7.71 10.62 -13.34
CA GLY A 23 -8.64 11.32 -14.23
C GLY A 23 -8.63 12.85 -14.08
N ILE A 24 -7.91 13.40 -13.09
CA ILE A 24 -7.66 14.84 -12.98
C ILE A 24 -6.75 15.38 -14.10
N GLY A 25 -6.09 14.49 -14.84
CA GLY A 25 -5.25 14.81 -16.00
C GLY A 25 -3.82 15.21 -15.63
N LEU A 26 -2.86 14.85 -16.51
CA LEU A 26 -1.43 15.11 -16.31
C LEU A 26 -1.07 16.57 -15.97
N PRO A 27 -1.67 17.61 -16.61
CA PRO A 27 -1.37 18.99 -16.24
C PRO A 27 -1.72 19.32 -14.79
N ALA A 28 -2.84 18.78 -14.28
CA ALA A 28 -3.23 18.97 -12.89
C ALA A 28 -2.30 18.21 -11.93
N ILE A 29 -1.91 16.97 -12.29
CA ILE A 29 -0.97 16.16 -11.51
C ILE A 29 0.39 16.88 -11.39
N GLU A 30 0.91 17.37 -12.51
CA GLU A 30 2.14 18.15 -12.54
C GLU A 30 2.03 19.42 -11.70
N ALA A 31 0.95 20.20 -11.87
CA ALA A 31 0.73 21.40 -11.08
C ALA A 31 0.64 21.12 -9.57
N LEU A 32 0.12 19.95 -9.16
CA LEU A 32 0.14 19.52 -7.76
C LEU A 32 1.55 19.20 -7.26
N CYS A 33 2.38 18.56 -8.10
CA CYS A 33 3.77 18.24 -7.77
C CYS A 33 4.66 19.49 -7.64
N ARG A 34 4.31 20.59 -8.30
CA ARG A 34 5.04 21.87 -8.24
C ARG A 34 4.67 22.76 -7.04
N ILE A 35 3.74 22.33 -6.19
CA ILE A 35 3.36 23.10 -5.00
C ILE A 35 4.54 23.08 -4.01
N PRO A 36 4.99 24.25 -3.50
CA PRO A 36 6.03 24.30 -2.47
C PRO A 36 5.70 23.41 -1.28
N GLY A 37 6.66 22.58 -0.86
CA GLY A 37 6.50 21.62 0.23
C GLY A 37 5.97 20.24 -0.18
N VAL A 38 5.50 20.05 -1.42
CA VAL A 38 5.20 18.70 -1.93
C VAL A 38 6.50 17.96 -2.25
N ILE A 39 6.75 16.85 -1.57
CA ILE A 39 7.98 16.05 -1.70
C ILE A 39 7.75 14.65 -2.27
N GLY A 40 6.49 14.26 -2.47
CA GLY A 40 6.20 12.93 -2.98
C GLY A 40 4.75 12.66 -3.32
N VAL A 41 4.56 11.55 -4.01
CA VAL A 41 3.26 11.04 -4.44
C VAL A 41 3.17 9.56 -4.11
N LYS A 42 2.16 9.19 -3.31
CA LYS A 42 1.66 7.82 -3.21
C LYS A 42 0.68 7.61 -4.36
N TRP A 43 1.15 6.96 -5.42
CA TRP A 43 0.37 6.67 -6.61
C TRP A 43 -0.52 5.46 -6.38
N ALA A 44 -1.82 5.68 -6.30
CA ALA A 44 -2.81 4.68 -5.95
C ALA A 44 -3.83 4.45 -7.07
N THR A 45 -3.37 4.48 -8.32
CA THR A 45 -4.15 4.08 -9.51
C THR A 45 -3.39 2.98 -10.28
N PRO A 46 -4.11 2.08 -10.97
CA PRO A 46 -3.50 1.00 -11.75
C PRO A 46 -2.95 1.45 -13.12
N ASN A 47 -3.09 2.74 -13.48
CA ASN A 47 -2.71 3.22 -14.81
C ASN A 47 -1.21 3.50 -14.90
N LEU A 48 -0.46 2.47 -15.29
CA LEU A 48 0.99 2.51 -15.40
C LEU A 48 1.48 3.50 -16.48
N MET A 49 0.71 3.69 -17.56
CA MET A 49 1.07 4.64 -18.62
C MET A 49 1.03 6.09 -18.11
N VAL A 50 -0.03 6.44 -17.38
CA VAL A 50 -0.15 7.77 -16.77
C VAL A 50 0.88 7.95 -15.65
N LEU A 51 1.16 6.92 -14.86
CA LEU A 51 2.24 6.96 -13.87
C LEU A 51 3.59 7.30 -14.50
N ALA A 52 3.98 6.63 -15.59
CA ALA A 52 5.25 6.88 -16.26
C ALA A 52 5.35 8.34 -16.72
N GLN A 53 4.28 8.88 -17.30
CA GLN A 53 4.21 10.28 -17.74
C GLN A 53 4.21 11.25 -16.55
N ALA A 54 3.55 10.92 -15.44
CA ALA A 54 3.54 11.74 -14.24
C ALA A 54 4.93 11.84 -13.61
N ILE A 55 5.66 10.72 -13.50
CA ILE A 55 7.05 10.69 -13.00
C ILE A 55 7.95 11.61 -13.84
N GLN A 56 7.83 11.55 -15.17
CA GLN A 56 8.63 12.38 -16.08
C GLN A 56 8.35 13.89 -15.92
N ARG A 57 7.13 14.28 -15.53
CA ARG A 57 6.69 15.69 -15.46
C ARG A 57 6.90 16.33 -14.08
N ALA A 58 6.87 15.52 -13.02
CA ALA A 58 6.85 16.01 -11.64
C ALA A 58 8.13 16.74 -11.21
N GLY A 59 9.26 16.47 -11.86
CA GLY A 59 10.59 16.98 -11.47
C GLY A 59 11.31 16.03 -10.52
N GLU A 60 12.63 16.23 -10.36
CA GLU A 60 13.51 15.31 -9.64
C GLU A 60 13.30 15.30 -8.11
N ASP A 61 12.74 16.39 -7.56
CA ASP A 61 12.52 16.56 -6.11
C ASP A 61 11.29 15.79 -5.57
N VAL A 62 10.47 15.19 -6.44
CA VAL A 62 9.22 14.53 -6.05
C VAL A 62 9.36 13.01 -6.15
N SER A 63 9.35 12.33 -5.00
CA SER A 63 9.45 10.87 -4.94
C SER A 63 8.10 10.18 -5.17
N PHE A 64 8.05 9.27 -6.13
CA PHE A 64 6.87 8.42 -6.35
C PHE A 64 6.97 7.11 -5.57
N ILE A 65 5.87 6.73 -4.92
CA ILE A 65 5.72 5.52 -4.10
C ILE A 65 4.48 4.79 -4.61
N CYS A 66 4.55 3.48 -4.78
CA CYS A 66 3.38 2.64 -5.06
C CYS A 66 2.42 2.70 -3.87
N GLY A 67 1.22 3.25 -4.08
CA GLY A 67 0.14 3.34 -3.11
C GLY A 67 -0.87 2.18 -3.15
N LEU A 68 -0.61 1.16 -3.98
CA LEU A 68 -1.45 -0.04 -4.16
C LEU A 68 -0.82 -1.31 -3.57
N ALA A 69 0.15 -1.14 -2.68
CA ALA A 69 0.81 -2.20 -1.94
C ALA A 69 1.62 -3.21 -2.77
N GLU A 70 2.02 -4.30 -2.12
CA GLU A 70 2.97 -5.28 -2.63
C GLU A 70 2.67 -5.77 -4.07
N PRO A 71 1.43 -6.14 -4.45
CA PRO A 71 1.15 -6.67 -5.78
C PRO A 71 1.44 -5.70 -6.93
N TRP A 72 1.38 -4.39 -6.66
CA TRP A 72 1.62 -3.34 -7.65
C TRP A 72 3.04 -2.75 -7.57
N ALA A 73 3.80 -3.12 -6.54
CA ALA A 73 5.15 -2.61 -6.34
C ALA A 73 6.10 -2.96 -7.50
N PRO A 74 6.12 -4.19 -8.07
CA PRO A 74 7.01 -4.54 -9.18
C PRO A 74 6.83 -3.65 -10.42
N PRO A 75 5.64 -3.55 -11.05
CA PRO A 75 5.50 -2.74 -12.27
C PRO A 75 5.73 -1.24 -12.01
N MET A 76 5.34 -0.72 -10.84
CA MET A 76 5.57 0.69 -10.52
C MET A 76 7.06 0.98 -10.26
N THR A 77 7.79 0.04 -9.65
CA THR A 77 9.25 0.15 -9.46
C THR A 77 9.97 0.18 -10.79
N ALA A 78 9.55 -0.66 -11.75
CA ALA A 78 10.11 -0.66 -13.11
C ALA A 78 9.94 0.71 -13.83
N LEU A 79 8.97 1.52 -13.41
CA LEU A 79 8.72 2.87 -13.94
C LEU A 79 9.38 3.99 -13.13
N GLY A 80 10.06 3.67 -12.03
CA GLY A 80 10.79 4.64 -11.20
C GLY A 80 10.19 4.93 -9.83
N ALA A 81 9.12 4.23 -9.41
CA ALA A 81 8.67 4.31 -8.02
C ALA A 81 9.76 3.78 -7.07
N ARG A 82 9.99 4.47 -5.95
CA ARG A 82 11.12 4.23 -5.04
C ARG A 82 10.75 3.46 -3.76
N GLY A 83 9.51 2.98 -3.69
CA GLY A 83 8.99 2.20 -2.58
C GLY A 83 7.50 1.89 -2.76
N PHE A 84 6.91 1.24 -1.77
CA PHE A 84 5.48 0.93 -1.76
C PHE A 84 4.91 1.04 -0.33
N THR A 85 3.62 1.33 -0.22
CA THR A 85 2.88 1.28 1.06
C THR A 85 2.57 -0.17 1.44
N SER A 86 2.47 -0.51 2.72
CA SER A 86 2.09 -1.88 3.11
C SER A 86 1.14 -1.87 4.30
N GLY A 87 0.13 -2.74 4.26
CA GLY A 87 -0.67 -3.13 5.43
C GLY A 87 -0.12 -4.39 6.11
N LEU A 88 0.55 -5.26 5.35
CA LEU A 88 1.13 -6.52 5.82
C LEU A 88 2.19 -6.31 6.92
N ILE A 89 2.88 -5.17 6.92
CA ILE A 89 3.90 -4.83 7.93
C ILE A 89 3.40 -4.86 9.38
N ASN A 90 2.08 -4.81 9.61
CA ASN A 90 1.52 -4.98 10.94
C ASN A 90 1.64 -6.42 11.46
N ILE A 91 1.78 -7.40 10.57
CA ILE A 91 1.76 -8.85 10.88
C ILE A 91 3.09 -9.52 10.55
N ALA A 92 3.60 -9.27 9.35
CA ALA A 92 4.78 -9.91 8.79
C ALA A 92 5.68 -8.91 8.05
N PRO A 93 6.22 -7.90 8.76
CA PRO A 93 7.05 -6.85 8.16
C PRO A 93 8.27 -7.40 7.42
N GLU A 94 8.83 -8.52 7.88
CA GLU A 94 9.96 -9.18 7.23
C GLU A 94 9.66 -9.57 5.78
N ARG A 95 8.40 -9.92 5.46
CA ARG A 95 7.99 -10.28 4.09
C ARG A 95 7.98 -9.05 3.18
N SER A 96 7.41 -7.93 3.64
CA SER A 96 7.43 -6.67 2.88
C SER A 96 8.85 -6.12 2.71
N VAL A 97 9.71 -6.25 3.73
CA VAL A 97 11.12 -5.86 3.62
C VAL A 97 11.86 -6.71 2.60
N ALA A 98 11.63 -8.02 2.55
CA ALA A 98 12.24 -8.91 1.54
C ALA A 98 11.82 -8.54 0.11
N ILE A 99 10.54 -8.18 -0.09
CA ILE A 99 10.04 -7.68 -1.39
C ILE A 99 10.74 -6.38 -1.76
N LEU A 100 10.85 -5.42 -0.83
CA LEU A 100 11.53 -4.15 -1.08
C LEU A 100 13.01 -4.33 -1.44
N ALA A 101 13.72 -5.24 -0.75
CA ALA A 101 15.11 -5.56 -1.04
C ALA A 101 15.27 -6.14 -2.46
N ALA A 102 14.42 -7.12 -2.82
CA ALA A 102 14.40 -7.69 -4.18
C ALA A 102 14.19 -6.64 -5.26
N LEU A 103 13.23 -5.73 -5.05
CA LEU A 103 12.94 -4.64 -5.98
C LEU A 103 14.11 -3.65 -6.11
N ARG A 104 14.80 -3.33 -5.01
CA ARG A 104 15.99 -2.45 -5.03
C ARG A 104 17.17 -3.07 -5.76
N GLU A 105 17.29 -4.40 -5.73
CA GLU A 105 18.31 -5.16 -6.45
C GLU A 105 17.94 -5.43 -7.92
N GLY A 106 16.74 -5.05 -8.37
CA GLY A 106 16.23 -5.35 -9.70
C GLY A 106 15.80 -6.81 -9.90
N ASP A 107 15.72 -7.60 -8.83
CA ASP A 107 15.31 -9.00 -8.85
C ASP A 107 13.78 -9.12 -8.79
N PHE A 108 13.14 -8.82 -9.92
CA PHE A 108 11.68 -8.91 -10.05
C PHE A 108 11.15 -10.33 -9.89
N ALA A 109 11.94 -11.35 -10.24
CA ALA A 109 11.54 -12.75 -10.07
C ALA A 109 11.40 -13.10 -8.58
N ARG A 110 12.40 -12.74 -7.77
CA ARG A 110 12.36 -12.92 -6.31
C ARG A 110 11.25 -12.08 -5.67
N ALA A 111 11.07 -10.84 -6.11
CA ALA A 111 9.98 -9.99 -5.64
C ALA A 111 8.61 -10.63 -5.91
N ASN A 112 8.37 -11.08 -7.14
CA ASN A 112 7.10 -11.71 -7.54
C ASN A 112 6.85 -13.04 -6.81
N ALA A 113 7.89 -13.85 -6.56
CA ALA A 113 7.77 -15.07 -5.76
C ALA A 113 7.36 -14.76 -4.31
N ALA A 114 7.97 -13.75 -3.69
CA ALA A 114 7.63 -13.30 -2.34
C ALA A 114 6.20 -12.71 -2.27
N ILE A 115 5.77 -11.98 -3.30
CA ILE A 115 4.41 -11.46 -3.44
C ILE A 115 3.40 -12.60 -3.58
N ALA A 116 3.69 -13.62 -4.40
CA ALA A 116 2.83 -14.78 -4.54
C ALA A 116 2.61 -15.50 -3.20
N ALA A 117 3.65 -15.59 -2.36
CA ALA A 117 3.58 -16.20 -1.04
C ALA A 117 2.68 -15.44 -0.03
N ILE A 118 2.37 -14.16 -0.27
CA ILE A 118 1.44 -13.37 0.55
C ILE A 118 0.06 -13.21 -0.09
N GLY A 119 -0.15 -13.75 -1.30
CA GLY A 119 -1.37 -13.54 -2.09
C GLY A 119 -2.65 -14.00 -1.39
N GLY A 120 -2.57 -15.04 -0.54
CA GLY A 120 -3.71 -15.48 0.28
C GLY A 120 -4.22 -14.38 1.21
N PHE A 121 -3.31 -13.65 1.85
CA PHE A 121 -3.64 -12.57 2.78
C PHE A 121 -4.17 -11.33 2.07
N GLU A 122 -3.58 -10.94 0.95
CA GLU A 122 -4.07 -9.80 0.16
C GLU A 122 -5.46 -10.07 -0.46
N ARG A 123 -5.77 -11.31 -0.85
CA ARG A 123 -7.12 -11.69 -1.30
C ARG A 123 -8.15 -11.49 -0.20
N LEU A 124 -7.87 -11.95 1.04
CA LEU A 124 -8.76 -11.72 2.18
C LEU A 124 -8.98 -10.22 2.41
N ARG A 125 -7.92 -9.41 2.32
CA ARG A 125 -8.02 -7.94 2.49
C ARG A 125 -8.85 -7.25 1.41
N ALA A 126 -8.94 -7.84 0.22
CA ALA A 126 -9.70 -7.31 -0.91
C ALA A 126 -11.19 -7.71 -0.89
N GLU A 127 -11.60 -8.65 -0.02
CA GLU A 127 -13.00 -9.03 0.17
C GLU A 127 -13.89 -7.84 0.54
N GLU A 128 -15.20 -7.98 0.29
CA GLU A 128 -16.20 -6.93 0.53
C GLU A 128 -15.84 -5.61 -0.18
N GLN A 129 -15.31 -5.69 -1.41
CA GLN A 129 -14.85 -4.53 -2.18
C GLN A 129 -13.79 -3.68 -1.43
N ASN A 130 -12.85 -4.34 -0.75
CA ASN A 130 -11.88 -3.76 0.21
C ASN A 130 -12.47 -3.34 1.57
N GLY A 131 -13.75 -3.66 1.86
CA GLY A 131 -14.35 -3.46 3.17
C GLY A 131 -13.67 -4.27 4.28
N ALA A 132 -13.02 -5.38 3.91
CA ALA A 132 -12.26 -6.24 4.82
C ALA A 132 -10.79 -5.80 5.02
N ASN A 133 -10.33 -4.74 4.33
CA ASN A 133 -8.89 -4.40 4.26
C ASN A 133 -8.23 -4.22 5.63
N VAL A 134 -8.88 -3.47 6.53
CA VAL A 134 -8.41 -3.25 7.90
C VAL A 134 -8.86 -4.38 8.83
N SER A 135 -10.04 -4.95 8.59
CA SER A 135 -10.61 -6.02 9.42
C SER A 135 -9.73 -7.28 9.43
N VAL A 136 -9.17 -7.66 8.29
CA VAL A 136 -8.24 -8.80 8.19
C VAL A 136 -6.96 -8.54 8.97
N VAL A 137 -6.39 -7.33 8.89
CA VAL A 137 -5.20 -6.96 9.66
C VAL A 137 -5.49 -7.01 11.17
N LYS A 138 -6.62 -6.44 11.61
CA LYS A 138 -7.01 -6.47 13.04
C LYS A 138 -7.29 -7.88 13.54
N ALA A 139 -8.03 -8.68 12.77
CA ALA A 139 -8.28 -10.08 13.10
C ALA A 139 -6.98 -10.88 13.18
N ALA A 140 -6.02 -10.62 12.29
CA ALA A 140 -4.71 -11.24 12.34
C ALA A 140 -3.94 -10.85 13.61
N LEU A 141 -3.89 -9.55 13.95
CA LEU A 141 -3.27 -9.07 15.19
C LEU A 141 -3.86 -9.74 16.43
N ILE A 142 -5.19 -9.88 16.50
CA ILE A 142 -5.88 -10.56 17.60
C ILE A 142 -5.50 -12.05 17.63
N LEU A 143 -5.48 -12.73 16.48
CA LEU A 143 -5.03 -14.13 16.39
C LEU A 143 -3.56 -14.31 16.81
N THR A 144 -2.72 -13.29 16.63
CA THR A 144 -1.32 -13.29 17.12
C THR A 144 -1.18 -12.84 18.57
N GLY A 145 -2.27 -12.59 19.29
CA GLY A 145 -2.27 -12.21 20.71
C GLY A 145 -2.14 -10.70 20.98
N VAL A 146 -2.37 -9.84 19.98
CA VAL A 146 -2.33 -8.37 20.13
C VAL A 146 -3.75 -7.82 20.17
N GLU A 147 -4.13 -7.27 21.33
CA GLU A 147 -5.44 -6.66 21.56
C GLU A 147 -5.57 -5.30 20.86
N VAL A 148 -6.23 -5.27 19.70
CA VAL A 148 -6.46 -4.05 18.89
C VAL A 148 -7.93 -3.68 18.68
N GLY A 149 -8.83 -4.49 19.24
CA GLY A 149 -10.28 -4.34 19.12
C GLY A 149 -10.81 -4.42 17.68
N ALA A 150 -12.12 -4.20 17.53
CA ALA A 150 -12.81 -4.27 16.25
C ALA A 150 -12.44 -3.13 15.28
N ALA A 151 -12.63 -3.36 13.98
CA ALA A 151 -12.73 -2.26 13.02
C ALA A 151 -14.03 -1.48 13.26
N ARG A 152 -14.00 -0.15 13.18
CA ARG A 152 -15.21 0.66 13.33
C ARG A 152 -16.10 0.53 12.07
N PRO A 153 -17.43 0.62 12.20
CA PRO A 153 -18.31 0.75 11.04
C PRO A 153 -17.88 1.92 10.13
N PRO A 154 -18.00 1.80 8.79
CA PRO A 154 -18.69 0.73 8.06
C PRO A 154 -17.78 -0.44 7.61
N ALA A 155 -16.63 -0.67 8.25
CA ALA A 155 -15.76 -1.79 7.88
C ALA A 155 -16.45 -3.15 8.08
N ALA A 156 -16.10 -4.13 7.24
CA ALA A 156 -16.65 -5.48 7.32
C ALA A 156 -16.13 -6.19 8.58
N TRP A 157 -16.93 -6.20 9.65
CA TRP A 157 -16.56 -6.78 10.93
C TRP A 157 -17.77 -7.46 11.61
N PRO A 158 -17.61 -8.68 12.16
CA PRO A 158 -16.43 -9.55 12.10
C PRO A 158 -16.18 -10.11 10.69
N LEU A 159 -15.04 -10.79 10.49
CA LEU A 159 -14.82 -11.54 9.25
C LEU A 159 -15.82 -12.70 9.14
N PRO A 160 -16.28 -13.05 7.92
CA PRO A 160 -17.06 -14.27 7.71
C PRO A 160 -16.30 -15.51 8.22
N PRO A 161 -17.00 -16.54 8.74
CA PRO A 161 -16.35 -17.73 9.31
C PRO A 161 -15.32 -18.39 8.39
N GLY A 162 -15.60 -18.45 7.09
CA GLY A 162 -14.67 -18.99 6.09
C GLY A 162 -13.38 -18.18 5.98
N SER A 163 -13.50 -16.85 5.86
CA SER A 163 -12.35 -15.92 5.81
C SER A 163 -11.54 -15.95 7.10
N ALA A 164 -12.20 -16.05 8.26
CA ALA A 164 -11.55 -16.16 9.56
C ALA A 164 -10.74 -17.47 9.70
N ALA A 165 -11.29 -18.60 9.23
CA ALA A 165 -10.60 -19.88 9.22
C ALA A 165 -9.40 -19.86 8.27
N ALA A 166 -9.58 -19.33 7.05
CA ALA A 166 -8.50 -19.17 6.07
C ALA A 166 -7.36 -18.28 6.61
N LEU A 167 -7.71 -17.18 7.29
CA LEU A 167 -6.72 -16.30 7.93
C LEU A 167 -5.92 -17.03 9.00
N ARG A 168 -6.57 -17.76 9.90
CA ARG A 168 -5.90 -18.55 10.94
C ARG A 168 -4.94 -19.57 10.33
N GLN A 169 -5.37 -20.28 9.28
CA GLN A 169 -4.50 -21.24 8.59
C GLN A 169 -3.27 -20.56 7.99
N LEU A 170 -3.44 -19.44 7.28
CA LEU A 170 -2.32 -18.68 6.71
C LEU A 170 -1.32 -18.24 7.79
N LEU A 171 -1.81 -17.74 8.93
CA LEU A 171 -0.95 -17.34 10.04
C LEU A 171 -0.21 -18.52 10.69
N ALA A 172 -0.84 -19.70 10.75
CA ALA A 172 -0.19 -20.92 11.21
C ALA A 172 0.95 -21.33 10.27
N GLU A 173 0.71 -21.34 8.96
CA GLU A 173 1.72 -21.63 7.93
C GLU A 173 2.89 -20.63 7.98
N TRP A 174 2.63 -19.39 8.39
CA TRP A 174 3.65 -18.37 8.58
C TRP A 174 4.34 -18.42 9.95
N GLY A 175 3.95 -19.34 10.84
CA GLY A 175 4.48 -19.43 12.20
C GLY A 175 4.19 -18.20 13.05
N LYS A 176 3.08 -17.49 12.77
CA LYS A 176 2.69 -16.24 13.45
C LYS A 176 1.71 -16.45 14.61
N LEU A 177 1.12 -17.64 14.74
CA LEU A 177 0.26 -17.95 15.87
C LEU A 177 1.09 -18.13 17.16
N PRO A 178 0.54 -17.78 18.34
CA PRO A 178 1.17 -18.07 19.62
C PRO A 178 1.43 -19.58 19.76
N ARG A 179 2.55 -19.94 20.40
CA ARG A 179 2.78 -21.33 20.79
C ARG A 179 1.88 -21.66 21.99
N GLU A 180 1.25 -22.82 21.95
CA GLU A 180 0.50 -23.37 23.09
C GLU A 180 1.42 -23.69 24.28
#